data_AF-A0A6L4B182-F1
#
_entry.id   AF-A0A6L4B182-F1
#
_cell.length_a   1.000
_cell.length_b   1.000
_cell.length_c   1.000
_cell.angle_alpha   90.00
_cell.angle_beta   90.00
_cell.angle_gamma   90.00
#
_symmetry.space_group_name_H-M   'P 1'
#
loop_
_entity.id
_entity.type
_entity.pdbx_description
1 polymer ?
#
loop_
_entity_poly.entity_id
_entity_poly.type
_entity_poly.pdbx_seq_one_letter_code
_entity_poly.pdbx_strand_id
1 'polypeptide(L)'
;MQLTCVGPLRLPLLHGFELRELLRWALGVESLPAGLIPFAPESGQLDFSAGDRYGFGVTAIGAGRVAVDRLLLELSARLPARGQGEGPRLATHCRLHRAWPLPPPQAQREIEALAELDSIDLRFLSPLRLHLPRKERRGAGRWVSEQTFPAQLLLTETRRRVAQALGWTDDVTRIRLPAHGLKMLPRPAVRLPLTLGSDGDAKRRISGIQGRLHLHGLPSELLPLIVAARYLHVGQAIPLGFGRFDLPDLAPIAPEPWRASTSLGARVAEPGRLARAADLVLAGGPAGAAASGSSLVGGLARTLSRGDYAPVPMRSRTIPKPSGGVRQLAIPSVPDRIVQRAALDLLAPILDGLFADVSFGFRRGRSRFDAARTIAAGWRQGERTVLDADIEAFFDNVPWPRLLARLDALFPRDPIVDLLASWITCPVRQAGRRIQRLAGITQGSPISPLLANFVLDELDSALLASGARLVRYADDFAVLCRNDREAGRRLLRTEHELMRLGLRLNVDKTEVRAFTAGWTFLGFVICGSLILPRTPSRAPALG
;
A
#
# COMPACT_ATOMS: atom_id res chain seq x y z
N MET A 1 -16.42 -16.39 11.16
CA MET A 1 -17.66 -16.49 10.35
C MET A 1 -17.35 -16.12 8.91
N GLN A 2 -18.05 -16.73 7.96
CA GLN A 2 -17.93 -16.42 6.53
C GLN A 2 -19.32 -16.26 5.93
N LEU A 3 -19.48 -15.22 5.12
CA LEU A 3 -20.66 -14.96 4.30
C LEU A 3 -20.34 -15.21 2.83
N THR A 4 -21.35 -15.57 2.04
CA THR A 4 -21.29 -15.55 0.57
C THR A 4 -22.06 -14.34 0.07
N CYS A 5 -21.44 -13.52 -0.77
CA CYS A 5 -22.13 -12.46 -1.49
C CYS A 5 -23.09 -13.10 -2.51
N VAL A 6 -24.37 -12.72 -2.48
CA VAL A 6 -25.39 -13.21 -3.44
C VAL A 6 -25.55 -12.30 -4.65
N GLY A 7 -24.98 -11.09 -4.57
CA GLY A 7 -24.97 -10.08 -5.61
C GLY A 7 -23.74 -9.17 -5.48
N PRO A 8 -23.60 -8.17 -6.37
CA PRO A 8 -22.52 -7.20 -6.27
C PRO A 8 -22.64 -6.41 -4.96
N LEU A 9 -21.56 -6.39 -4.17
CA LEU A 9 -21.50 -5.67 -2.91
C LEU A 9 -20.27 -4.75 -2.91
N ARG A 10 -20.52 -3.44 -2.81
CA ARG A 10 -19.47 -2.44 -2.61
C ARG A 10 -19.47 -2.00 -1.16
N LEU A 11 -18.35 -2.24 -0.49
CA LEU A 11 -18.09 -1.84 0.89
C LEU A 11 -17.16 -0.61 0.93
N PRO A 12 -17.48 0.41 1.76
CA PRO A 12 -16.62 1.58 1.90
C PRO A 12 -15.31 1.24 2.63
N LEU A 13 -14.34 2.16 2.58
CA LEU A 13 -13.04 2.05 3.27
C LEU A 13 -13.17 1.70 4.78
N LEU A 14 -14.30 2.04 5.39
CA LEU A 14 -14.63 1.86 6.81
C LEU A 14 -15.85 0.93 7.01
N HIS A 15 -15.90 -0.19 6.29
CA HIS A 15 -17.03 -1.14 6.38
C HIS A 15 -17.13 -1.90 7.71
N GLY A 16 -16.22 -1.67 8.67
CA GLY A 16 -16.42 -2.14 10.05
C GLY A 16 -17.73 -1.62 10.67
N PHE A 17 -18.26 -0.49 10.20
CA PHE A 17 -19.61 -0.02 10.54
C PHE A 17 -20.70 -0.97 10.05
N GLU A 18 -20.63 -1.39 8.79
CA GLU A 18 -21.56 -2.36 8.19
C GLU A 18 -21.56 -3.68 8.97
N LEU A 19 -20.39 -4.14 9.41
CA LEU A 19 -20.29 -5.33 10.26
C LEU A 19 -21.00 -5.11 11.62
N ARG A 20 -20.81 -3.97 12.27
CA ARG A 20 -21.50 -3.69 13.54
C ARG A 20 -23.01 -3.57 13.38
N GLU A 21 -23.47 -2.97 12.29
CA GLU A 21 -24.89 -2.92 11.94
C GLU A 21 -25.45 -4.33 11.76
N LEU A 22 -24.77 -5.20 11.01
CA LEU A 22 -25.16 -6.60 10.85
C LEU A 22 -25.35 -7.31 12.19
N LEU A 23 -24.40 -7.15 13.11
CA LEU A 23 -24.42 -7.85 14.39
C LEU A 23 -25.48 -7.30 15.35
N ARG A 24 -25.70 -5.98 15.35
CA ARG A 24 -26.78 -5.35 16.13
C ARG A 24 -28.14 -5.77 15.63
N TRP A 25 -28.32 -5.75 14.30
CA TRP A 25 -29.54 -6.20 13.66
C TRP A 25 -29.82 -7.69 13.93
N ALA A 26 -28.78 -8.54 13.89
CA ALA A 26 -28.94 -9.96 14.19
C ALA A 26 -29.38 -10.17 15.66
N LEU A 27 -28.75 -9.48 16.61
CA LEU A 27 -29.08 -9.59 18.03
C LEU A 27 -30.35 -8.85 18.45
N GLY A 28 -30.88 -7.95 17.59
CA GLY A 28 -32.02 -7.09 17.92
C GLY A 28 -31.71 -6.08 19.02
N VAL A 29 -30.51 -5.49 19.01
CA VAL A 29 -30.02 -4.56 20.05
C VAL A 29 -29.53 -3.24 19.45
N GLU A 30 -29.71 -2.13 20.17
CA GLU A 30 -29.23 -0.81 19.73
C GLU A 30 -27.70 -0.66 19.81
N SER A 31 -27.08 -1.36 20.77
CA SER A 31 -25.64 -1.41 20.99
C SER A 31 -25.18 -2.84 21.21
N LEU A 32 -23.97 -3.17 20.75
CA LEU A 32 -23.42 -4.52 20.95
C LEU A 32 -23.15 -4.76 22.45
N PRO A 33 -23.44 -5.96 22.97
CA PRO A 33 -23.16 -6.30 24.36
C PRO A 33 -21.69 -6.06 24.73
N ALA A 34 -21.46 -5.65 25.98
CA ALA A 34 -20.11 -5.51 26.51
C ALA A 34 -19.33 -6.82 26.39
N GLY A 35 -18.05 -6.72 26.00
CA GLY A 35 -17.20 -7.89 25.77
C GLY A 35 -17.42 -8.61 24.44
N LEU A 36 -18.32 -8.14 23.56
CA LEU A 36 -18.48 -8.64 22.19
C LEU A 36 -17.76 -7.73 21.19
N ILE A 37 -16.63 -8.17 20.66
CA ILE A 37 -15.71 -7.35 19.85
C ILE A 37 -15.64 -7.90 18.43
N PRO A 38 -16.38 -7.31 17.48
CA PRO A 38 -16.33 -7.76 16.10
C PRO A 38 -15.09 -7.27 15.38
N PHE A 39 -14.63 -8.08 14.43
CA PHE A 39 -13.54 -7.72 13.55
C PHE A 39 -13.78 -8.17 12.11
N ALA A 40 -13.35 -7.33 11.16
CA ALA A 40 -13.27 -7.68 9.75
C ALA A 40 -11.78 -7.79 9.37
N PRO A 41 -11.32 -8.90 8.76
CA PRO A 41 -9.98 -8.99 8.18
C PRO A 41 -9.81 -8.17 6.90
N GLU A 42 -10.90 -7.89 6.22
CA GLU A 42 -10.95 -7.00 5.08
C GLU A 42 -10.58 -5.56 5.46
N SER A 43 -9.75 -4.92 4.64
CA SER A 43 -9.44 -3.49 4.78
C SER A 43 -9.48 -2.82 3.42
N GLY A 44 -9.91 -1.55 3.40
CA GLY A 44 -10.01 -0.78 2.15
C GLY A 44 -11.41 -0.71 1.56
N GLN A 45 -11.53 -0.05 0.42
CA GLN A 45 -12.74 -0.06 -0.40
C GLN A 45 -12.73 -1.35 -1.20
N LEU A 46 -13.79 -2.14 -1.07
CA LEU A 46 -13.84 -3.48 -1.61
C LEU A 46 -15.08 -3.67 -2.45
N ASP A 47 -14.85 -4.20 -3.64
CA ASP A 47 -15.89 -4.64 -4.55
C ASP A 47 -15.92 -6.17 -4.52
N PHE A 48 -17.09 -6.71 -4.20
CA PHE A 48 -17.40 -8.13 -4.18
C PHE A 48 -18.39 -8.44 -5.29
N SER A 49 -18.19 -9.58 -5.93
CA SER A 49 -19.07 -10.17 -6.93
C SER A 49 -19.95 -11.25 -6.29
N ALA A 50 -21.02 -11.65 -6.98
CA ALA A 50 -21.81 -12.80 -6.57
C ALA A 50 -20.91 -14.05 -6.47
N GLY A 51 -21.01 -14.78 -5.36
CA GLY A 51 -20.17 -15.93 -5.04
C GLY A 51 -18.95 -15.60 -4.16
N ASP A 52 -18.52 -14.35 -4.10
CA ASP A 52 -17.36 -13.96 -3.28
C ASP A 52 -17.63 -14.21 -1.80
N ARG A 53 -16.55 -14.49 -1.07
CA ARG A 53 -16.61 -14.68 0.38
C ARG A 53 -16.38 -13.34 1.08
N TYR A 54 -17.06 -13.12 2.19
CA TYR A 54 -16.75 -12.06 3.14
C TYR A 54 -16.51 -12.70 4.51
N GLY A 55 -15.30 -12.57 5.04
CA GLY A 55 -14.92 -13.11 6.33
C GLY A 55 -15.16 -12.08 7.44
N PHE A 56 -15.48 -12.53 8.64
CA PHE A 56 -15.37 -11.70 9.84
C PHE A 56 -15.28 -12.59 11.06
N GLY A 57 -14.87 -12.05 12.20
CA GLY A 57 -14.96 -12.77 13.46
C GLY A 57 -15.40 -11.87 14.60
N VAL A 58 -15.55 -12.51 15.76
CA VAL A 58 -16.01 -11.87 16.99
C VAL A 58 -15.20 -12.47 18.13
N THR A 59 -14.54 -11.61 18.90
CA THR A 59 -13.91 -11.99 20.17
C THR A 59 -14.92 -11.75 21.29
N ALA A 60 -15.07 -12.72 22.17
CA ALA A 60 -16.03 -12.68 23.27
C ALA A 60 -15.36 -12.84 24.64
N ILE A 61 -15.75 -11.98 25.57
CA ILE A 61 -15.13 -11.86 26.89
C ILE A 61 -16.22 -11.75 27.94
N GLY A 62 -16.04 -12.44 29.08
CA GLY A 62 -17.01 -12.43 30.17
C GLY A 62 -18.43 -12.75 29.69
N ALA A 63 -19.36 -11.84 29.98
CA ALA A 63 -20.77 -11.94 29.56
C ALA A 63 -20.98 -12.02 28.03
N GLY A 64 -20.01 -11.57 27.23
CA GLY A 64 -20.04 -11.67 25.77
C GLY A 64 -20.07 -13.11 25.24
N ARG A 65 -19.67 -14.10 26.04
CA ARG A 65 -19.72 -15.53 25.65
C ARG A 65 -21.15 -16.00 25.36
N VAL A 66 -22.10 -15.64 26.24
CA VAL A 66 -23.52 -15.96 26.07
C VAL A 66 -24.09 -15.28 24.82
N ALA A 67 -23.59 -14.08 24.50
CA ALA A 67 -24.01 -13.34 23.32
C ALA A 67 -23.52 -13.97 22.00
N VAL A 68 -22.39 -14.69 21.98
CA VAL A 68 -21.90 -15.35 20.75
C VAL A 68 -22.80 -16.50 20.31
N ASP A 69 -23.25 -17.33 21.25
CA ASP A 69 -24.12 -18.46 20.93
C ASP A 69 -25.47 -17.96 20.37
N ARG A 70 -26.03 -16.94 21.02
CA ARG A 70 -27.23 -16.24 20.52
C ARG A 70 -26.96 -15.60 19.15
N LEU A 71 -25.84 -14.92 18.96
CA LEU A 71 -25.49 -14.29 17.69
C LEU A 71 -25.42 -15.31 16.55
N LEU A 72 -24.80 -16.47 16.79
CA LEU A 72 -24.71 -17.55 15.80
C LEU A 72 -26.08 -18.09 15.41
N LEU A 73 -26.95 -18.31 16.40
CA LEU A 73 -28.32 -18.75 16.18
C LEU A 73 -29.09 -17.72 15.33
N GLU A 74 -29.05 -16.45 15.74
CA GLU A 74 -29.78 -15.37 15.07
C GLU A 74 -29.25 -15.08 13.66
N LEU A 75 -27.93 -15.09 13.45
CA LEU A 75 -27.36 -14.93 12.10
C LEU A 75 -27.78 -16.09 11.19
N SER A 76 -27.84 -17.31 11.71
CA SER A 76 -28.28 -18.48 10.92
C SER A 76 -29.76 -18.43 10.58
N ALA A 77 -30.59 -17.91 11.50
CA ALA A 77 -32.03 -17.78 11.29
C ALA A 77 -32.41 -16.60 10.38
N ARG A 78 -31.73 -15.45 10.55
CA ARG A 78 -32.11 -14.19 9.90
C ARG A 78 -31.40 -13.95 8.57
N LEU A 79 -30.22 -14.52 8.32
CA LEU A 79 -29.57 -14.41 7.00
C LEU A 79 -30.19 -15.43 6.04
N PRO A 80 -31.03 -15.00 5.07
CA PRO A 80 -31.77 -15.93 4.23
C PRO A 80 -30.82 -16.76 3.35
N ALA A 81 -31.24 -17.98 3.02
CA ALA A 81 -30.47 -18.87 2.14
C ALA A 81 -30.16 -18.25 0.75
N ARG A 82 -30.95 -17.24 0.33
CA ARG A 82 -30.81 -16.54 -0.96
C ARG A 82 -30.35 -15.07 -0.85
N GLY A 83 -30.06 -14.57 0.36
CA GLY A 83 -29.55 -13.20 0.57
C GLY A 83 -30.49 -12.08 0.12
N GLN A 84 -31.81 -12.30 0.06
CA GLN A 84 -32.82 -11.27 -0.21
C GLN A 84 -33.71 -11.15 1.03
N GLY A 85 -33.58 -10.05 1.76
CA GLY A 85 -34.32 -9.78 3.00
C GLY A 85 -34.21 -8.30 3.39
N GLU A 86 -34.92 -7.88 4.42
CA GLU A 86 -34.80 -6.55 5.01
C GLU A 86 -33.63 -6.51 5.99
N GLY A 87 -32.88 -5.41 6.04
CA GLY A 87 -31.79 -5.24 7.01
C GLY A 87 -30.58 -4.46 6.49
N PRO A 88 -29.45 -4.51 7.23
CA PRO A 88 -28.22 -3.84 6.85
C PRO A 88 -27.60 -4.43 5.58
N ARG A 89 -26.69 -3.68 4.94
CA ARG A 89 -26.19 -3.98 3.60
C ARG A 89 -25.60 -5.39 3.45
N LEU A 90 -24.89 -5.88 4.47
CA LEU A 90 -24.37 -7.25 4.51
C LEU A 90 -25.47 -8.32 4.62
N ALA A 91 -26.59 -8.04 5.30
CA ALA A 91 -27.70 -8.99 5.40
C ALA A 91 -28.49 -9.10 4.09
N THR A 92 -28.57 -8.00 3.34
CA THR A 92 -29.31 -7.92 2.06
C THR A 92 -28.51 -8.32 0.84
N HIS A 93 -27.19 -8.51 0.98
CA HIS A 93 -26.30 -8.88 -0.12
C HIS A 93 -25.50 -10.14 0.17
N CYS A 94 -25.64 -10.74 1.35
CA CYS A 94 -24.93 -11.95 1.70
C CYS A 94 -25.81 -12.98 2.41
N ARG A 95 -25.37 -14.24 2.36
CA ARG A 95 -25.92 -15.34 3.15
C ARG A 95 -24.83 -15.95 4.04
N LEU A 96 -25.20 -16.54 5.17
CA LEU A 96 -24.24 -17.25 6.01
C LEU A 96 -23.69 -18.47 5.25
N HIS A 97 -22.37 -18.52 5.10
CA HIS A 97 -21.71 -19.68 4.48
C HIS A 97 -21.32 -20.72 5.52
N ARG A 98 -20.59 -20.27 6.56
CA ARG A 98 -20.08 -21.13 7.62
C ARG A 98 -19.72 -20.28 8.84
N ALA A 99 -19.92 -20.85 10.02
CA ALA A 99 -19.37 -20.34 11.27
C ALA A 99 -18.71 -21.48 12.04
N TRP A 100 -17.62 -21.17 12.75
CA TRP A 100 -16.88 -22.14 13.55
C TRP A 100 -16.18 -21.41 14.70
N PRO A 101 -16.02 -22.04 15.87
CA PRO A 101 -15.25 -21.49 16.97
C PRO A 101 -13.75 -21.58 16.66
N LEU A 102 -12.98 -20.64 17.21
CA LEU A 102 -11.52 -20.72 17.23
C LEU A 102 -11.06 -21.33 18.56
N PRO A 103 -9.86 -21.95 18.59
CA PRO A 103 -9.26 -22.37 19.85
C PRO A 103 -9.18 -21.22 20.86
N PRO A 104 -9.33 -21.49 22.17
CA PRO A 104 -9.16 -20.46 23.18
C PRO A 104 -7.73 -19.89 23.15
N PRO A 105 -7.54 -18.60 23.52
CA PRO A 105 -6.22 -17.99 23.59
C PRO A 105 -5.25 -18.78 24.47
N GLN A 106 -4.04 -19.05 23.98
CA GLN A 106 -2.96 -19.63 24.78
C GLN A 106 -2.11 -18.53 25.43
N ALA A 107 -2.78 -17.55 26.06
CA ALA A 107 -2.17 -16.28 26.43
C ALA A 107 -0.92 -16.44 27.33
N GLN A 108 -0.97 -17.32 28.33
CA GLN A 108 0.16 -17.55 29.24
C GLN A 108 1.40 -18.08 28.50
N ARG A 109 1.23 -19.10 27.64
CA ARG A 109 2.32 -19.65 26.83
C ARG A 109 2.89 -18.62 25.84
N GLU A 110 2.02 -17.80 25.26
CA GLU A 110 2.43 -16.72 24.35
C GLU A 110 3.23 -15.65 25.10
N ILE A 111 2.84 -15.29 26.33
CA ILE A 111 3.59 -14.35 27.17
C ILE A 111 4.98 -14.90 27.50
N GLU A 112 5.05 -16.16 27.93
CA GLU A 112 6.30 -16.86 28.23
C GLU A 112 7.22 -16.89 27.01
N ALA A 113 6.69 -17.26 25.83
CA ALA A 113 7.46 -17.29 24.59
C ALA A 113 8.00 -15.91 24.18
N LEU A 114 7.24 -14.83 24.39
CA LEU A 114 7.71 -13.48 24.10
C LEU A 114 8.74 -12.95 25.12
N ALA A 115 8.69 -13.44 26.37
CA ALA A 115 9.61 -13.01 27.43
C ALA A 115 11.06 -13.46 27.17
N GLU A 116 11.23 -14.53 26.41
CA GLU A 116 12.54 -15.04 25.98
C GLU A 116 13.18 -14.25 24.82
N LEU A 117 12.48 -13.23 24.30
CA LEU A 117 12.94 -12.46 23.14
C LEU A 117 13.49 -11.09 23.55
N ASP A 118 14.66 -10.73 23.01
CA ASP A 118 15.23 -9.39 23.17
C ASP A 118 14.42 -8.29 22.45
N SER A 119 13.66 -8.68 21.43
CA SER A 119 12.80 -7.79 20.66
C SER A 119 11.57 -8.50 20.12
N ILE A 120 10.46 -7.77 20.00
CA ILE A 120 9.18 -8.29 19.51
C ILE A 120 8.77 -7.59 18.23
N ASP A 121 8.31 -8.39 17.27
CA ASP A 121 7.80 -7.94 15.98
C ASP A 121 6.28 -7.77 16.04
N LEU A 122 5.81 -6.53 15.81
CA LEU A 122 4.40 -6.23 15.60
C LEU A 122 4.17 -6.03 14.10
N ARG A 123 3.49 -6.97 13.44
CA ARG A 123 3.11 -6.84 12.03
C ARG A 123 1.69 -6.31 11.92
N PHE A 124 1.53 -5.03 11.60
CA PHE A 124 0.21 -4.45 11.36
C PHE A 124 -0.45 -5.07 10.12
N LEU A 125 -1.59 -5.70 10.33
CA LEU A 125 -2.47 -6.23 9.30
C LEU A 125 -3.48 -5.17 8.84
N SER A 126 -3.63 -4.09 9.61
CA SER A 126 -4.40 -2.91 9.23
C SER A 126 -3.73 -1.64 9.78
N PRO A 127 -3.93 -0.46 9.16
CA PRO A 127 -3.20 0.73 9.54
C PRO A 127 -3.55 1.28 10.92
N LEU A 128 -2.61 1.29 11.85
CA LEU A 128 -2.74 1.94 13.15
C LEU A 128 -2.91 3.45 12.99
N ARG A 129 -4.14 3.94 13.11
CA ARG A 129 -4.44 5.35 12.93
C ARG A 129 -4.27 6.10 14.22
N LEU A 130 -3.49 7.16 14.17
CA LEU A 130 -3.15 7.95 15.34
C LEU A 130 -3.34 9.41 15.02
N HIS A 131 -3.85 10.15 16.01
CA HIS A 131 -3.90 11.59 15.89
C HIS A 131 -2.50 12.16 16.12
N LEU A 132 -1.71 12.27 15.06
CA LEU A 132 -0.39 12.89 15.16
C LEU A 132 -0.56 14.39 15.51
N PRO A 133 0.15 14.90 16.54
CA PRO A 133 0.20 16.32 16.87
C PRO A 133 0.60 17.17 15.66
N ARG A 134 0.07 18.39 15.54
CA ARG A 134 0.32 19.28 14.37
C ARG A 134 1.81 19.52 14.07
N LYS A 135 2.67 19.52 15.09
CA LYS A 135 4.13 19.70 14.94
C LYS A 135 4.81 18.50 14.26
N GLU A 136 4.33 17.27 14.49
CA GLU A 136 4.85 16.03 13.90
C GLU A 136 4.28 15.71 12.50
N ARG A 137 3.32 16.53 12.04
CA ARG A 137 2.77 16.47 10.67
C ARG A 137 3.69 17.13 9.63
N ARG A 138 4.60 18.03 10.06
CA ARG A 138 5.57 18.71 9.20
C ARG A 138 6.93 18.00 9.35
N GLY A 139 7.56 17.61 8.25
CA GLY A 139 8.95 17.12 8.28
C GLY A 139 9.17 15.60 8.33
N ALA A 140 8.16 14.78 8.61
CA ALA A 140 8.33 13.33 8.65
C ALA A 140 8.14 12.72 7.25
N GLY A 141 9.17 12.07 6.73
CA GLY A 141 9.11 11.31 5.49
C GLY A 141 8.16 10.10 5.58
N ARG A 142 8.22 9.22 4.58
CA ARG A 142 7.28 8.10 4.46
C ARG A 142 7.50 6.97 5.48
N TRP A 143 8.71 6.86 6.04
CA TRP A 143 9.05 5.83 7.03
C TRP A 143 8.89 6.32 8.46
N VAL A 144 8.48 5.41 9.32
CA VAL A 144 8.35 5.62 10.75
C VAL A 144 9.68 5.33 11.45
N SER A 145 10.07 6.22 12.34
CA SER A 145 11.20 6.10 13.27
C SER A 145 10.77 6.57 14.66
N GLU A 146 11.57 6.26 15.70
CA GLU A 146 11.35 6.74 17.08
C GLU A 146 11.13 8.26 17.15
N GLN A 147 11.85 9.03 16.33
CA GLN A 147 11.72 10.50 16.27
C GLN A 147 10.36 10.96 15.72
N THR A 148 9.77 10.17 14.81
CA THR A 148 8.51 10.51 14.14
C THR A 148 7.30 9.83 14.77
N PHE A 149 7.53 8.81 15.59
CA PHE A 149 6.54 8.00 16.26
C PHE A 149 7.19 7.30 17.47
N PRO A 150 7.04 7.85 18.68
CA PRO A 150 7.60 7.24 19.88
C PRO A 150 6.88 5.93 20.20
N ALA A 151 7.63 4.90 20.57
CA ALA A 151 7.08 3.58 20.90
C ALA A 151 6.07 3.65 22.07
N GLN A 152 6.20 4.63 22.95
CA GLN A 152 5.31 4.87 24.10
C GLN A 152 3.90 5.28 23.66
N LEU A 153 3.75 5.97 22.52
CA LEU A 153 2.44 6.35 21.99
C LEU A 153 1.63 5.11 21.60
N LEU A 154 2.29 4.13 20.98
CA LEU A 154 1.70 2.82 20.70
C LEU A 154 1.22 2.15 21.98
N LEU A 155 2.07 2.03 23.00
CA LEU A 155 1.70 1.37 24.26
C LEU A 155 0.55 2.09 24.98
N THR A 156 0.56 3.42 24.95
CA THR A 156 -0.50 4.25 25.56
C THR A 156 -1.85 3.98 24.90
N GLU A 157 -1.89 3.97 23.57
CA GLU A 157 -3.11 3.67 22.83
C GLU A 157 -3.52 2.21 22.99
N THR A 158 -2.56 1.28 22.99
CA THR A 158 -2.84 -0.14 23.24
C THR A 158 -3.48 -0.34 24.60
N ARG A 159 -2.88 0.20 25.68
CA ARG A 159 -3.42 0.16 27.05
C ARG A 159 -4.83 0.71 27.13
N ARG A 160 -5.04 1.91 26.58
CA ARG A 160 -6.36 2.57 26.57
C ARG A 160 -7.42 1.70 25.90
N ARG A 161 -7.08 1.06 24.78
CA ARG A 161 -8.02 0.25 23.99
C ARG A 161 -8.29 -1.11 24.62
N VAL A 162 -7.28 -1.75 25.20
CA VAL A 162 -7.48 -2.97 26.00
C VAL A 162 -8.40 -2.68 27.19
N ALA A 163 -8.17 -1.59 27.92
CA ALA A 163 -9.03 -1.17 29.04
C ALA A 163 -10.50 -0.99 28.59
N GLN A 164 -10.71 -0.29 27.47
CA GLN A 164 -12.05 -0.10 26.87
C GLN A 164 -12.70 -1.42 26.45
N ALA A 165 -11.93 -2.32 25.84
CA ALA A 165 -12.41 -3.60 25.33
C ALA A 165 -12.80 -4.57 26.46
N LEU A 166 -12.05 -4.56 27.56
CA LEU A 166 -12.30 -5.41 28.73
C LEU A 166 -13.35 -4.81 29.67
N GLY A 167 -13.65 -3.52 29.56
CA GLY A 167 -14.44 -2.80 30.57
C GLY A 167 -13.69 -2.65 31.90
N TRP A 168 -12.38 -2.93 31.91
CA TRP A 168 -11.51 -2.89 33.09
C TRP A 168 -10.75 -1.56 33.06
N THR A 169 -11.41 -0.50 33.51
CA THR A 169 -10.76 0.81 33.61
C THR A 169 -9.68 0.82 34.68
N ASP A 170 -9.90 0.23 35.85
CA ASP A 170 -8.98 0.43 36.98
C ASP A 170 -7.74 -0.46 36.90
N ASP A 171 -7.88 -1.74 36.55
CA ASP A 171 -6.75 -2.68 36.55
C ASP A 171 -5.77 -2.43 35.40
N VAL A 172 -6.30 -2.14 34.20
CA VAL A 172 -5.46 -1.88 33.02
C VAL A 172 -4.83 -0.49 33.05
N THR A 173 -5.48 0.51 33.66
CA THR A 173 -4.90 1.86 33.77
C THR A 173 -3.78 1.95 34.81
N ARG A 174 -3.76 1.04 35.80
CA ARG A 174 -2.67 0.90 36.78
C ARG A 174 -1.36 0.38 36.18
N ILE A 175 -1.40 -0.26 35.01
CA ILE A 175 -0.19 -0.70 34.30
C ILE A 175 0.68 0.52 33.98
N ARG A 176 1.83 0.62 34.65
CA ARG A 176 2.81 1.69 34.42
C ARG A 176 3.52 1.44 33.09
N LEU A 177 3.51 2.46 32.22
CA LEU A 177 4.26 2.41 30.97
C LEU A 177 5.68 2.94 31.21
N PRO A 178 6.71 2.34 30.59
CA PRO A 178 8.09 2.79 30.75
C PRO A 178 8.24 4.23 30.26
N ALA A 179 8.85 5.08 31.07
CA ALA A 179 9.16 6.44 30.68
C ALA A 179 10.25 6.50 29.59
N HIS A 180 11.25 5.59 29.68
CA HIS A 180 12.41 5.51 28.80
C HIS A 180 12.81 4.05 28.53
N GLY A 181 13.70 3.81 27.55
CA GLY A 181 14.34 2.50 27.32
C GLY A 181 13.74 1.66 26.18
N LEU A 182 12.47 1.87 25.83
CA LEU A 182 11.84 1.23 24.67
C LEU A 182 12.37 1.87 23.38
N LYS A 183 12.88 1.06 22.46
CA LYS A 183 13.41 1.53 21.17
C LYS A 183 12.68 0.87 20.02
N MET A 184 12.26 1.67 19.03
CA MET A 184 11.90 1.16 17.72
C MET A 184 13.15 0.92 16.85
N LEU A 185 13.37 -0.35 16.48
CA LEU A 185 14.45 -0.71 15.57
C LEU A 185 14.11 -0.33 14.12
N PRO A 186 15.10 0.04 13.30
CA PRO A 186 14.89 0.51 11.92
C PRO A 186 14.44 -0.65 11.01
N ARG A 187 13.14 -0.72 10.75
CA ARG A 187 12.47 -1.74 9.92
C ARG A 187 11.20 -1.14 9.29
N PRO A 188 10.60 -1.79 8.28
CA PRO A 188 9.66 -1.11 7.40
C PRO A 188 8.26 -0.94 8.01
N ALA A 189 8.04 0.18 8.68
CA ALA A 189 6.70 0.74 8.92
C ALA A 189 6.53 2.04 8.14
N VAL A 190 5.51 2.09 7.30
CA VAL A 190 5.17 3.25 6.48
C VAL A 190 4.07 4.10 7.13
N ARG A 191 4.19 5.40 6.93
CA ARG A 191 3.16 6.37 7.23
C ARG A 191 2.18 6.45 6.07
N LEU A 192 0.90 6.22 6.36
CA LEU A 192 -0.20 6.36 5.41
C LEU A 192 -0.91 7.70 5.62
N PRO A 193 -1.05 8.54 4.58
CA PRO A 193 -1.97 9.65 4.61
C PRO A 193 -3.40 9.10 4.49
N LEU A 194 -4.21 9.27 5.54
CA LEU A 194 -5.59 8.82 5.56
C LEU A 194 -6.50 10.04 5.64
N THR A 195 -7.43 10.19 4.70
CA THR A 195 -8.39 11.30 4.75
C THR A 195 -9.70 10.80 5.35
N LEU A 196 -10.21 11.50 6.38
CA LEU A 196 -11.57 11.32 6.87
C LEU A 196 -12.46 12.48 6.38
N GLY A 197 -13.64 12.13 5.87
CA GLY A 197 -14.71 13.05 5.47
C GLY A 197 -15.31 12.71 4.10
N SER A 198 -16.63 12.76 3.99
CA SER A 198 -17.35 12.91 2.72
C SER A 198 -17.37 14.39 2.31
N ASP A 199 -17.59 14.66 1.02
CA ASP A 199 -17.63 16.02 0.46
C ASP A 199 -18.51 16.97 1.31
N GLY A 200 -17.92 18.11 1.71
CA GLY A 200 -18.60 19.19 2.42
C GLY A 200 -17.95 19.60 3.74
N ASP A 201 -17.34 18.67 4.48
CA ASP A 201 -16.71 18.97 5.78
C ASP A 201 -15.19 19.01 5.65
N ALA A 202 -14.53 19.93 6.37
CA ALA A 202 -13.08 20.17 6.23
C ALA A 202 -12.29 18.87 6.40
N LYS A 203 -11.76 18.32 5.28
CA LYS A 203 -11.02 17.06 5.19
C LYS A 203 -10.03 16.91 6.36
N ARG A 204 -10.38 16.13 7.39
CA ARG A 204 -9.46 15.83 8.49
C ARG A 204 -8.48 14.76 7.99
N ARG A 205 -7.27 15.18 7.63
CA ARG A 205 -6.15 14.26 7.37
C ARG A 205 -5.73 13.61 8.69
N ILE A 206 -6.04 12.34 8.83
CA ILE A 206 -5.47 11.44 9.83
C ILE A 206 -4.22 10.79 9.23
N SER A 207 -3.25 10.42 10.06
CA SER A 207 -2.13 9.61 9.62
C SER A 207 -2.19 8.25 10.29
N GLY A 208 -1.89 7.20 9.54
CA GLY A 208 -1.77 5.84 10.07
C GLY A 208 -0.37 5.28 9.89
N ILE A 209 -0.06 4.23 10.64
CA ILE A 209 1.16 3.45 10.52
C ILE A 209 0.78 2.05 10.03
N GLN A 210 1.50 1.56 9.03
CA GLN A 210 1.25 0.28 8.40
C GLN A 210 2.58 -0.43 8.14
N GLY A 211 2.66 -1.74 8.37
CA GLY A 211 3.88 -2.53 8.22
C GLY A 211 4.37 -3.13 9.54
N ARG A 212 5.68 -3.28 9.71
CA ARG A 212 6.26 -3.95 10.88
C ARG A 212 6.93 -2.96 11.83
N LEU A 213 6.58 -3.05 13.11
CA LEU A 213 7.27 -2.36 14.20
C LEU A 213 8.05 -3.35 15.04
N HIS A 214 9.28 -3.01 15.35
CA HIS A 214 10.21 -3.88 16.07
C HIS A 214 10.51 -3.18 17.39
N LEU A 215 10.00 -3.74 18.47
CA LEU A 215 10.11 -3.16 19.80
C LEU A 215 11.23 -3.87 20.56
N HIS A 216 12.25 -3.13 20.94
CA HIS A 216 13.36 -3.64 21.75
C HIS A 216 13.28 -3.09 23.18
N GLY A 217 13.51 -3.96 24.17
CA GLY A 217 13.48 -3.59 25.58
C GLY A 217 12.06 -3.39 26.13
N LEU A 218 11.09 -4.18 25.66
CA LEU A 218 9.74 -4.19 26.21
C LEU A 218 9.74 -4.93 27.57
N PRO A 219 9.34 -4.29 28.69
CA PRO A 219 9.29 -4.95 29.99
C PRO A 219 8.31 -6.13 29.99
N SER A 220 8.67 -7.20 30.71
CA SER A 220 7.86 -8.42 30.79
C SER A 220 6.46 -8.16 31.36
N GLU A 221 6.29 -7.15 32.23
CA GLU A 221 4.99 -6.79 32.78
C GLU A 221 4.02 -6.22 31.73
N LEU A 222 4.52 -5.81 30.56
CA LEU A 222 3.69 -5.31 29.45
C LEU A 222 3.34 -6.39 28.42
N LEU A 223 3.94 -7.58 28.48
CA LEU A 223 3.62 -8.67 27.56
C LEU A 223 2.14 -9.11 27.63
N PRO A 224 1.50 -9.20 28.82
CA PRO A 224 0.06 -9.49 28.88
C PRO A 224 -0.78 -8.48 28.11
N LEU A 225 -0.39 -7.20 28.11
CA LEU A 225 -1.08 -6.15 27.38
C LEU A 225 -0.96 -6.34 25.86
N ILE A 226 0.23 -6.70 25.36
CA ILE A 226 0.46 -6.95 23.93
C ILE A 226 -0.29 -8.20 23.45
N VAL A 227 -0.24 -9.29 24.21
CA VAL A 227 -0.95 -10.53 23.88
C VAL A 227 -2.45 -10.31 23.92
N ALA A 228 -2.98 -9.61 24.94
CA ALA A 228 -4.40 -9.24 24.98
C ALA A 228 -4.78 -8.41 23.74
N ALA A 229 -3.98 -7.42 23.36
CA ALA A 229 -4.24 -6.57 22.21
C ALA A 229 -4.35 -7.33 20.87
N ARG A 230 -3.56 -8.41 20.69
CA ARG A 230 -3.66 -9.34 19.54
C ARG A 230 -5.06 -9.94 19.42
N TYR A 231 -5.59 -10.48 20.52
CA TYR A 231 -6.90 -11.14 20.58
C TYR A 231 -8.09 -10.17 20.61
N LEU A 232 -7.89 -8.97 21.13
CA LEU A 232 -8.92 -7.93 21.22
C LEU A 232 -9.02 -7.08 19.94
N HIS A 233 -8.14 -7.32 18.97
CA HIS A 233 -8.06 -6.55 17.73
C HIS A 233 -7.95 -5.06 17.99
N VAL A 234 -7.15 -4.71 19.01
CA VAL A 234 -6.91 -3.32 19.41
C VAL A 234 -6.50 -2.53 18.16
N GLY A 235 -7.27 -1.49 17.91
CA GLY A 235 -7.28 -0.84 16.61
C GLY A 235 -8.68 -0.77 16.04
N GLN A 236 -9.48 -1.85 16.03
CA GLN A 236 -10.72 -2.00 15.25
C GLN A 236 -11.98 -1.18 15.66
N ALA A 237 -11.86 -0.13 16.47
CA ALA A 237 -13.00 0.70 16.91
C ALA A 237 -13.21 1.96 16.05
N ILE A 238 -14.42 2.11 15.49
CA ILE A 238 -14.83 3.02 14.40
C ILE A 238 -14.47 4.50 14.60
N PRO A 239 -14.47 5.11 15.79
CA PRO A 239 -14.28 6.55 15.87
C PRO A 239 -12.93 7.06 15.34
N LEU A 240 -11.87 6.23 15.26
CA LEU A 240 -10.55 6.68 14.76
C LEU A 240 -9.74 5.73 13.84
N GLY A 241 -10.11 4.45 13.62
CA GLY A 241 -9.51 3.56 12.59
C GLY A 241 -8.19 2.81 12.94
N PHE A 242 -7.85 1.70 12.26
CA PHE A 242 -7.47 0.45 12.97
C PHE A 242 -6.03 -0.11 12.90
N GLY A 243 -5.35 -0.24 14.04
CA GLY A 243 -4.03 -0.87 14.20
C GLY A 243 -4.01 -2.34 14.63
N ARG A 244 -4.75 -3.21 13.95
CA ARG A 244 -4.64 -4.65 14.19
C ARG A 244 -3.24 -5.10 13.81
N PHE A 245 -2.61 -5.89 14.67
CA PHE A 245 -1.33 -6.52 14.39
C PHE A 245 -1.38 -8.01 14.68
N ASP A 246 -0.46 -8.74 14.07
CA ASP A 246 -0.07 -10.08 14.47
C ASP A 246 1.35 -10.04 15.06
N LEU A 247 1.71 -11.12 15.75
CA LEU A 247 3.00 -11.35 16.38
C LEU A 247 3.70 -12.47 15.60
N PRO A 248 4.56 -12.15 14.61
CA PRO A 248 5.25 -13.16 13.81
C PRO A 248 6.16 -14.10 14.61
N ASP A 249 6.57 -13.66 15.81
CA ASP A 249 7.41 -14.45 16.72
C ASP A 249 6.63 -15.58 17.41
N LEU A 250 5.30 -15.56 17.30
CA LEU A 250 4.42 -16.58 17.86
C LEU A 250 3.80 -17.44 16.76
N ALA A 251 3.38 -18.64 17.16
CA ALA A 251 2.58 -19.48 16.29
C ALA A 251 1.33 -18.72 15.78
N PRO A 252 0.93 -18.93 14.51
CA PRO A 252 -0.28 -18.34 13.99
C PRO A 252 -1.50 -18.90 14.72
N ILE A 253 -2.49 -18.04 14.97
CA ILE A 253 -3.79 -18.48 15.48
C ILE A 253 -4.49 -19.25 14.36
N ALA A 254 -4.57 -20.58 14.47
CA ALA A 254 -5.15 -21.45 13.45
C ALA A 254 -6.57 -21.92 13.83
N PRO A 255 -7.54 -21.91 12.88
CA PRO A 255 -7.44 -21.41 11.50
C PRO A 255 -7.31 -19.87 11.50
N GLU A 256 -6.45 -19.27 10.65
CA GLU A 256 -6.20 -17.82 10.62
C GLU A 256 -7.49 -17.05 10.26
N PRO A 257 -8.25 -16.54 11.25
CA PRO A 257 -9.48 -15.79 10.95
C PRO A 257 -9.16 -14.39 10.42
N TRP A 258 -7.86 -14.05 10.40
CA TRP A 258 -7.30 -12.74 10.09
C TRP A 258 -7.09 -12.52 8.60
N ARG A 259 -7.21 -13.53 7.74
CA ARG A 259 -7.00 -13.35 6.31
C ARG A 259 -8.24 -12.75 5.66
N ALA A 260 -8.01 -11.78 4.77
CA ALA A 260 -9.04 -11.35 3.84
C ALA A 260 -9.56 -12.56 3.08
N SER A 261 -10.86 -12.60 2.85
CA SER A 261 -11.53 -13.71 2.16
C SER A 261 -10.95 -14.02 0.78
N THR A 262 -10.48 -12.99 0.08
CA THR A 262 -9.76 -13.07 -1.19
C THR A 262 -8.59 -12.09 -1.18
N SER A 263 -7.35 -12.59 -1.24
CA SER A 263 -6.14 -11.75 -1.36
C SER A 263 -6.08 -11.02 -2.70
N LEU A 264 -5.28 -9.96 -2.79
CA LEU A 264 -5.02 -9.27 -4.05
C LEU A 264 -4.41 -10.24 -5.07
N GLY A 265 -3.49 -11.10 -4.65
CA GLY A 265 -2.93 -12.17 -5.49
C GLY A 265 -4.00 -13.11 -6.06
N ALA A 266 -4.97 -13.54 -5.23
CA ALA A 266 -6.08 -14.36 -5.70
C ALA A 266 -7.02 -13.58 -6.65
N ARG A 267 -7.23 -12.28 -6.41
CA ARG A 267 -8.01 -11.41 -7.32
C ARG A 267 -7.33 -11.23 -8.68
N VAL A 268 -6.01 -11.31 -8.76
CA VAL A 268 -5.28 -11.32 -10.03
C VAL A 268 -5.58 -12.58 -10.83
N ALA A 269 -5.79 -13.72 -10.18
CA ALA A 269 -6.08 -15.01 -10.81
C ALA A 269 -7.52 -15.13 -11.34
N GLU A 270 -8.41 -14.16 -11.05
CA GLU A 270 -9.80 -14.15 -11.52
C GLU A 270 -9.86 -14.22 -13.06
N PRO A 271 -10.54 -15.23 -13.66
CA PRO A 271 -10.61 -15.39 -15.11
C PRO A 271 -11.13 -14.14 -15.84
N GLY A 272 -12.14 -13.45 -15.31
CA GLY A 272 -12.68 -12.23 -15.91
C GLY A 272 -11.72 -11.03 -15.87
N ARG A 273 -10.77 -11.00 -14.91
CA ARG A 273 -9.73 -9.96 -14.87
C ARG A 273 -8.61 -10.29 -15.85
N LEU A 274 -8.18 -11.54 -15.89
CA LEU A 274 -7.20 -12.03 -16.85
C LEU A 274 -7.71 -11.89 -18.29
N ALA A 275 -8.99 -12.13 -18.55
CA ALA A 275 -9.60 -11.94 -19.87
C ALA A 275 -9.52 -10.46 -20.32
N ARG A 276 -9.98 -9.52 -19.48
CA ARG A 276 -9.87 -8.07 -19.79
C ARG A 276 -8.42 -7.64 -20.00
N ALA A 277 -7.49 -8.15 -19.19
CA ALA A 277 -6.07 -7.89 -19.36
C ALA A 277 -5.52 -8.49 -20.67
N ALA A 278 -5.98 -9.68 -21.04
CA ALA A 278 -5.63 -10.33 -22.30
C ALA A 278 -6.11 -9.53 -23.50
N ASP A 279 -7.36 -9.04 -23.48
CA ASP A 279 -7.90 -8.21 -24.55
C ASP A 279 -7.02 -6.97 -24.79
N LEU A 280 -6.61 -6.28 -23.72
CA LEU A 280 -5.74 -5.10 -23.81
C LEU A 280 -4.32 -5.43 -24.31
N VAL A 281 -3.75 -6.55 -23.89
CA VAL A 281 -2.39 -6.96 -24.27
C VAL A 281 -2.33 -7.51 -25.70
N LEU A 282 -3.41 -8.19 -26.13
CA LEU A 282 -3.51 -8.83 -27.44
C LEU A 282 -4.06 -7.90 -28.52
N ALA A 283 -4.86 -6.89 -28.18
CA ALA A 283 -5.33 -5.88 -29.14
C ALA A 283 -4.20 -5.06 -29.77
N GLY A 284 -3.01 -5.04 -29.16
CA GLY A 284 -1.78 -4.48 -29.73
C GLY A 284 -0.97 -5.46 -30.59
N GLY A 285 -1.48 -6.67 -30.87
CA GLY A 285 -0.84 -7.72 -31.66
C GLY A 285 -1.57 -8.03 -32.97
N PRO A 286 -1.02 -8.88 -33.84
CA PRO A 286 -1.62 -9.22 -35.14
C PRO A 286 -3.01 -9.88 -34.99
N ALA A 287 -3.91 -9.57 -35.92
CA ALA A 287 -5.29 -10.06 -35.96
C ALA A 287 -5.34 -11.60 -36.05
N GLY A 288 -5.95 -12.26 -35.06
CA GLY A 288 -6.02 -13.73 -34.94
C GLY A 288 -5.92 -14.27 -33.49
N ALA A 289 -5.59 -13.42 -32.52
CA ALA A 289 -5.32 -13.82 -31.13
C ALA A 289 -6.55 -14.14 -30.25
N ALA A 290 -7.79 -13.92 -30.73
CA ALA A 290 -8.99 -14.01 -29.91
C ALA A 290 -9.36 -15.44 -29.46
N ALA A 291 -9.26 -16.44 -30.35
CA ALA A 291 -9.58 -17.84 -30.04
C ALA A 291 -8.52 -18.53 -29.17
N SER A 292 -7.24 -18.12 -29.28
CA SER A 292 -6.15 -18.59 -28.41
C SER A 292 -6.14 -17.93 -27.03
N GLY A 293 -6.84 -16.80 -26.86
CA GLY A 293 -6.87 -16.03 -25.62
C GLY A 293 -7.62 -16.72 -24.48
N SER A 294 -8.73 -17.41 -24.77
CA SER A 294 -9.56 -18.06 -23.73
C SER A 294 -8.86 -19.25 -23.06
N SER A 295 -8.22 -20.11 -23.86
CA SER A 295 -7.42 -21.24 -23.36
C SER A 295 -6.21 -20.77 -22.53
N LEU A 296 -5.53 -19.71 -23.00
CA LEU A 296 -4.42 -19.09 -22.27
C LEU A 296 -4.86 -18.52 -20.93
N VAL A 297 -5.97 -17.78 -20.89
CA VAL A 297 -6.54 -17.21 -19.67
C VAL A 297 -6.91 -18.30 -18.66
N GLY A 298 -7.56 -19.38 -19.12
CA GLY A 298 -7.89 -20.52 -18.26
C GLY A 298 -6.65 -21.26 -17.74
N GLY A 299 -5.58 -21.33 -18.52
CA GLY A 299 -4.27 -21.83 -18.08
C GLY A 299 -3.65 -20.97 -16.97
N LEU A 300 -3.57 -19.65 -17.20
CA LEU A 300 -3.02 -18.68 -16.24
C LEU A 300 -3.81 -18.63 -14.93
N ALA A 301 -5.14 -18.65 -15.00
CA ALA A 301 -6.00 -18.65 -13.82
C ALA A 301 -5.70 -19.87 -12.93
N ARG A 302 -5.53 -21.05 -13.54
CA ARG A 302 -5.22 -22.29 -12.82
C ARG A 302 -3.83 -22.26 -12.18
N THR A 303 -2.80 -21.84 -12.91
CA THR A 303 -1.42 -21.80 -12.37
C THR A 303 -1.29 -20.76 -11.25
N LEU A 304 -1.90 -19.57 -11.40
CA LEU A 304 -1.92 -18.55 -10.35
C LEU A 304 -2.68 -19.01 -9.11
N SER A 305 -3.84 -19.66 -9.28
CA SER A 305 -4.64 -20.14 -8.14
C SER A 305 -3.96 -21.27 -7.36
N ARG A 306 -3.10 -22.06 -8.01
CA ARG A 306 -2.30 -23.12 -7.38
C ARG A 306 -0.98 -22.62 -6.79
N GLY A 307 -0.54 -21.41 -7.14
CA GLY A 307 0.79 -20.90 -6.77
C GLY A 307 1.92 -21.42 -7.66
N ASP A 308 1.61 -22.07 -8.78
CA ASP A 308 2.58 -22.67 -9.71
C ASP A 308 3.07 -21.70 -10.80
N TYR A 309 2.59 -20.46 -10.78
CA TYR A 309 3.00 -19.45 -11.77
C TYR A 309 4.45 -19.01 -11.54
N ALA A 310 5.28 -19.14 -12.58
CA ALA A 310 6.64 -18.61 -12.60
C ALA A 310 6.86 -17.82 -13.90
N PRO A 311 7.35 -16.57 -13.82
CA PRO A 311 7.62 -15.78 -15.01
C PRO A 311 8.79 -16.35 -15.80
N VAL A 312 8.71 -16.24 -17.14
CA VAL A 312 9.79 -16.69 -18.01
C VAL A 312 10.81 -15.56 -18.25
N PRO A 313 12.09 -15.88 -18.52
CA PRO A 313 13.10 -14.87 -18.77
C PRO A 313 12.69 -13.85 -19.84
N MET A 314 12.78 -12.56 -19.49
CA MET A 314 12.38 -11.45 -20.36
C MET A 314 13.28 -11.35 -21.59
N ARG A 315 12.76 -10.85 -22.71
CA ARG A 315 13.56 -10.66 -23.94
C ARG A 315 14.17 -9.26 -23.97
N SER A 316 15.48 -9.17 -24.17
CA SER A 316 16.17 -7.91 -24.37
C SER A 316 15.88 -7.34 -25.77
N ARG A 317 15.54 -6.06 -25.86
CA ARG A 317 15.43 -5.31 -27.13
C ARG A 317 16.09 -3.95 -26.99
N THR A 318 17.00 -3.64 -27.89
CA THR A 318 17.68 -2.34 -27.93
C THR A 318 16.89 -1.37 -28.81
N ILE A 319 16.65 -0.15 -28.32
CA ILE A 319 16.06 0.94 -29.10
C ILE A 319 16.92 2.20 -29.00
N PRO A 320 17.03 3.04 -30.03
CA PRO A 320 17.78 4.29 -29.96
C PRO A 320 17.10 5.30 -29.03
N LYS A 321 17.89 6.08 -28.28
CA LYS A 321 17.39 7.21 -27.48
C LYS A 321 17.23 8.46 -28.36
N PRO A 322 16.23 9.33 -28.12
CA PRO A 322 16.10 10.60 -28.82
C PRO A 322 17.30 11.54 -28.65
N SER A 323 18.02 11.43 -27.52
CA SER A 323 19.18 12.25 -27.16
C SER A 323 20.53 11.67 -27.60
N GLY A 324 20.53 10.59 -28.40
CA GLY A 324 21.73 9.79 -28.66
C GLY A 324 21.96 8.66 -27.65
N GLY A 325 22.58 7.57 -28.11
CA GLY A 325 22.79 6.33 -27.36
C GLY A 325 21.66 5.31 -27.51
N VAL A 326 21.73 4.20 -26.76
CA VAL A 326 20.75 3.11 -26.79
C VAL A 326 20.05 2.93 -25.45
N ARG A 327 18.79 2.51 -25.51
CA ARG A 327 17.96 2.10 -24.36
C ARG A 327 17.67 0.61 -24.50
N GLN A 328 18.10 -0.15 -23.50
CA GLN A 328 17.84 -1.57 -23.44
C GLN A 328 16.50 -1.80 -22.73
N LEU A 329 15.54 -2.36 -23.46
CA LEU A 329 14.26 -2.79 -22.92
C LEU A 329 14.32 -4.27 -22.57
N ALA A 330 13.65 -4.65 -21.49
CA ALA A 330 13.40 -6.03 -21.11
C ALA A 330 11.89 -6.28 -21.19
N ILE A 331 11.48 -7.02 -22.22
CA ILE A 331 10.08 -7.23 -22.58
C ILE A 331 9.63 -8.59 -22.02
N PRO A 332 8.65 -8.64 -21.10
CA PRO A 332 8.09 -9.90 -20.62
C PRO A 332 7.35 -10.67 -21.72
N SER A 333 7.13 -11.97 -21.51
CA SER A 333 6.34 -12.79 -22.43
C SER A 333 4.88 -12.31 -22.49
N VAL A 334 4.14 -12.72 -23.53
CA VAL A 334 2.70 -12.38 -23.63
C VAL A 334 1.93 -12.83 -22.37
N PRO A 335 2.05 -14.09 -21.89
CA PRO A 335 1.40 -14.51 -20.65
C PRO A 335 1.77 -13.62 -19.45
N ASP A 336 3.06 -13.30 -19.28
CA ASP A 336 3.51 -12.46 -18.16
C ASP A 336 2.94 -11.04 -18.25
N ARG A 337 2.86 -10.46 -19.44
CA ARG A 337 2.25 -9.14 -19.63
C ARG A 337 0.77 -9.14 -19.29
N ILE A 338 0.05 -10.22 -19.55
CA ILE A 338 -1.37 -10.37 -19.18
C ILE A 338 -1.51 -10.35 -17.65
N VAL A 339 -0.73 -11.18 -16.94
CA VAL A 339 -0.79 -11.21 -15.47
C VAL A 339 -0.33 -9.89 -14.85
N GLN A 340 0.75 -9.30 -15.36
CA GLN A 340 1.22 -7.98 -14.93
C GLN A 340 0.19 -6.89 -15.18
N ARG A 341 -0.55 -6.95 -16.29
CA ARG A 341 -1.62 -6.01 -16.59
C ARG A 341 -2.80 -6.18 -15.64
N ALA A 342 -3.23 -7.42 -15.36
CA ALA A 342 -4.28 -7.70 -14.39
C ALA A 342 -3.91 -7.19 -12.98
N ALA A 343 -2.66 -7.38 -12.56
CA ALA A 343 -2.14 -6.84 -11.31
C ALA A 343 -2.05 -5.30 -11.32
N LEU A 344 -1.63 -4.70 -12.44
CA LEU A 344 -1.57 -3.23 -12.60
C LEU A 344 -2.96 -2.60 -12.42
N ASP A 345 -3.98 -3.15 -13.08
CA ASP A 345 -5.35 -2.62 -12.99
C ASP A 345 -5.93 -2.70 -11.57
N LEU A 346 -5.46 -3.67 -10.76
CA LEU A 346 -5.83 -3.82 -9.36
C LEU A 346 -5.02 -2.89 -8.43
N LEU A 347 -3.70 -2.80 -8.61
CA LEU A 347 -2.80 -2.08 -7.71
C LEU A 347 -2.74 -0.58 -7.98
N ALA A 348 -2.89 -0.14 -9.23
CA ALA A 348 -2.72 1.26 -9.60
C ALA A 348 -3.68 2.19 -8.83
N PRO A 349 -4.99 1.92 -8.70
CA PRO A 349 -5.88 2.79 -7.92
C PRO A 349 -5.50 2.88 -6.43
N ILE A 350 -5.00 1.77 -5.86
CA ILE A 350 -4.60 1.68 -4.45
C ILE A 350 -3.34 2.52 -4.21
N LEU A 351 -2.32 2.35 -5.05
CA LEU A 351 -1.04 3.05 -4.91
C LEU A 351 -1.10 4.50 -5.40
N ASP A 352 -1.96 4.84 -6.36
CA ASP A 352 -2.11 6.23 -6.81
C ASP A 352 -2.64 7.15 -5.69
N GLY A 353 -3.57 6.64 -4.87
CA GLY A 353 -4.06 7.35 -3.68
C GLY A 353 -2.97 7.61 -2.62
N LEU A 354 -1.84 6.95 -2.74
CA LEU A 354 -0.67 7.14 -1.89
C LEU A 354 0.32 8.16 -2.46
N PHE A 355 0.23 8.53 -3.74
CA PHE A 355 1.22 9.38 -4.40
C PHE A 355 0.93 10.87 -4.24
N ALA A 356 1.96 11.65 -3.96
CA ALA A 356 1.86 13.10 -3.88
C ALA A 356 1.39 13.74 -5.21
N ASP A 357 0.67 14.86 -5.13
CA ASP A 357 0.15 15.58 -6.30
C ASP A 357 1.24 16.12 -7.25
N VAL A 358 2.47 16.19 -6.76
CA VAL A 358 3.66 16.63 -7.52
C VAL A 358 4.19 15.57 -8.48
N SER A 359 3.74 14.32 -8.37
CA SER A 359 4.10 13.24 -9.29
C SER A 359 3.08 13.13 -10.42
N PHE A 360 3.51 13.28 -11.66
CA PHE A 360 2.64 13.30 -12.85
C PHE A 360 2.84 12.10 -13.78
N GLY A 361 4.04 11.51 -13.81
CA GLY A 361 4.39 10.45 -14.75
C GLY A 361 3.58 9.17 -14.52
N PHE A 362 3.10 8.54 -15.60
CA PHE A 362 2.41 7.23 -15.56
C PHE A 362 1.20 7.12 -14.62
N ARG A 363 0.51 8.24 -14.36
CA ARG A 363 -0.70 8.29 -13.54
C ARG A 363 -1.92 8.67 -14.37
N ARG A 364 -3.04 8.01 -14.12
CA ARG A 364 -4.29 8.28 -14.87
C ARG A 364 -4.77 9.70 -14.56
N GLY A 365 -5.11 10.46 -15.60
CA GLY A 365 -5.57 11.85 -15.47
C GLY A 365 -4.48 12.86 -15.13
N ARG A 366 -3.19 12.47 -15.17
CA ARG A 366 -2.03 13.36 -15.05
C ARG A 366 -1.24 13.31 -16.35
N SER A 367 -0.67 14.44 -16.74
CA SER A 367 0.04 14.60 -18.00
C SER A 367 1.29 15.46 -17.85
N ARG A 368 2.18 15.40 -18.85
CA ARG A 368 3.35 16.29 -18.95
C ARG A 368 2.95 17.77 -19.00
N PHE A 369 1.74 18.07 -19.52
CA PHE A 369 1.23 19.44 -19.56
C PHE A 369 0.86 19.93 -18.16
N ASP A 370 0.32 19.06 -17.30
CA ASP A 370 -0.02 19.42 -15.92
C ASP A 370 1.25 19.73 -15.10
N ALA A 371 2.32 18.95 -15.33
CA ALA A 371 3.65 19.22 -14.76
C ALA A 371 4.16 20.61 -15.20
N ALA A 372 4.14 20.90 -16.51
CA ALA A 372 4.58 22.20 -17.03
C ALA A 372 3.74 23.36 -16.48
N ARG A 373 2.41 23.23 -16.38
CA ARG A 373 1.54 24.26 -15.77
C ARG A 373 1.86 24.49 -14.30
N THR A 374 2.23 23.44 -13.55
CA THR A 374 2.65 23.54 -12.15
C THR A 374 3.95 24.33 -12.01
N ILE A 375 4.90 24.12 -12.92
CA ILE A 375 6.15 24.90 -12.99
C ILE A 375 5.86 26.39 -13.24
N ALA A 376 5.03 26.71 -14.23
CA ALA A 376 4.66 28.10 -14.52
C ALA A 376 3.88 28.76 -13.37
N ALA A 377 3.05 28.01 -12.64
CA ALA A 377 2.40 28.51 -11.44
C ALA A 377 3.41 28.80 -10.32
N GLY A 378 4.42 27.95 -10.13
CA GLY A 378 5.52 28.18 -9.18
C GLY A 378 6.25 29.49 -9.47
N TRP A 379 6.57 29.77 -10.74
CA TRP A 379 7.17 31.06 -11.11
C TRP A 379 6.28 32.26 -10.74
N ARG A 380 4.97 32.19 -11.01
CA ARG A 380 4.02 33.26 -10.61
C ARG A 380 3.97 33.46 -9.09
N GLN A 381 4.28 32.42 -8.31
CA GLN A 381 4.31 32.45 -6.85
C GLN A 381 5.65 32.91 -6.25
N GLY A 382 6.59 33.37 -7.09
CA GLY A 382 7.85 33.96 -6.64
C GLY A 382 9.06 33.02 -6.70
N GLU A 383 8.92 31.81 -7.24
CA GLU A 383 10.07 30.95 -7.52
C GLU A 383 10.84 31.51 -8.73
N ARG A 384 12.17 31.53 -8.66
CA ARG A 384 13.04 32.19 -9.65
C ARG A 384 14.19 31.32 -10.13
N THR A 385 14.56 30.32 -9.33
CA THR A 385 15.60 29.34 -9.66
C THR A 385 14.95 27.95 -9.70
N VAL A 386 15.44 27.08 -10.57
CA VAL A 386 15.12 25.65 -10.57
C VAL A 386 16.38 24.84 -10.31
N LEU A 387 16.19 23.73 -9.61
CA LEU A 387 17.08 22.59 -9.69
C LEU A 387 16.43 21.59 -10.65
N ASP A 388 16.98 21.46 -11.86
CA ASP A 388 16.60 20.44 -12.84
C ASP A 388 17.46 19.20 -12.57
N ALA A 389 16.83 18.07 -12.24
CA ALA A 389 17.53 16.90 -11.73
C ALA A 389 17.01 15.59 -12.36
N ASP A 390 17.96 14.68 -12.60
CA ASP A 390 17.75 13.35 -13.16
C ASP A 390 18.37 12.30 -12.22
N ILE A 391 17.81 11.09 -12.20
CA ILE A 391 18.32 9.98 -11.39
C ILE A 391 19.17 9.08 -12.25
N GLU A 392 20.40 8.81 -11.79
CA GLU A 392 21.35 7.98 -12.52
C GLU A 392 20.85 6.53 -12.67
N ALA A 393 20.62 6.14 -13.92
CA ALA A 393 20.20 4.80 -14.32
C ALA A 393 19.11 4.21 -13.40
N PHE A 394 18.08 5.01 -13.08
CA PHE A 394 17.07 4.67 -12.06
C PHE A 394 16.52 3.26 -12.19
N PHE A 395 16.11 2.88 -13.41
CA PHE A 395 15.51 1.57 -13.68
C PHE A 395 16.48 0.40 -13.43
N ASP A 396 17.78 0.60 -13.54
CA ASP A 396 18.77 -0.46 -13.31
C ASP A 396 19.17 -0.57 -11.84
N ASN A 397 19.03 0.52 -11.08
CA ASN A 397 19.58 0.64 -9.73
C ASN A 397 18.55 0.52 -8.59
N VAL A 398 17.24 0.38 -8.87
CA VAL A 398 16.21 0.23 -7.80
C VAL A 398 16.54 -0.93 -6.85
N PRO A 399 16.75 -0.67 -5.54
CA PRO A 399 17.08 -1.75 -4.60
C PRO A 399 15.86 -2.63 -4.27
N TRP A 400 15.92 -3.92 -4.64
CA TRP A 400 14.83 -4.87 -4.38
C TRP A 400 14.49 -5.05 -2.90
N PRO A 401 15.45 -5.19 -1.95
CA PRO A 401 15.10 -5.37 -0.55
C PRO A 401 14.25 -4.23 0.00
N ARG A 402 14.55 -2.98 -0.40
CA ARG A 402 13.77 -1.80 0.01
C ARG A 402 12.37 -1.80 -0.61
N LEU A 403 12.27 -2.05 -1.91
CA LEU A 403 10.99 -2.11 -2.62
C LEU A 403 10.07 -3.19 -2.03
N LEU A 404 10.60 -4.40 -1.85
CA LEU A 404 9.85 -5.53 -1.30
C LEU A 404 9.46 -5.32 0.16
N ALA A 405 10.35 -4.78 0.98
CA ALA A 405 10.03 -4.40 2.37
C ALA A 405 8.85 -3.42 2.46
N ARG A 406 8.77 -2.47 1.53
CA ARG A 406 7.68 -1.50 1.49
C ARG A 406 6.39 -2.07 0.93
N LEU A 407 6.46 -2.99 -0.04
CA LEU A 407 5.30 -3.74 -0.52
C LEU A 407 4.74 -4.66 0.56
N ASP A 408 5.58 -5.39 1.30
CA ASP A 408 5.17 -6.21 2.46
C ASP A 408 4.55 -5.35 3.56
N ALA A 409 5.07 -4.13 3.78
CA ALA A 409 4.47 -3.21 4.72
C ALA A 409 3.02 -2.88 4.35
N LEU A 410 2.75 -2.57 3.07
CA LEU A 410 1.41 -2.22 2.58
C LEU A 410 0.46 -3.40 2.41
N PHE A 411 0.98 -4.54 1.96
CA PHE A 411 0.22 -5.74 1.60
C PHE A 411 0.72 -6.94 2.43
N PRO A 412 0.60 -6.87 3.77
CA PRO A 412 1.18 -7.88 4.64
C PRO A 412 0.57 -9.26 4.38
N ARG A 413 1.41 -10.27 4.14
CA ARG A 413 1.02 -11.66 3.84
C ARG A 413 0.17 -11.84 2.58
N ASP A 414 0.13 -10.86 1.68
CA ASP A 414 -0.59 -11.00 0.42
C ASP A 414 0.32 -11.63 -0.66
N PRO A 415 -0.10 -12.71 -1.34
CA PRO A 415 0.68 -13.34 -2.42
C PRO A 415 1.03 -12.40 -3.58
N ILE A 416 0.38 -11.23 -3.68
CA ILE A 416 0.76 -10.20 -4.64
C ILE A 416 2.22 -9.75 -4.47
N VAL A 417 2.76 -9.76 -3.25
CA VAL A 417 4.14 -9.34 -2.98
C VAL A 417 5.13 -10.34 -3.61
N ASP A 418 4.87 -11.64 -3.45
CA ASP A 418 5.68 -12.71 -4.05
C ASP A 418 5.59 -12.68 -5.58
N LEU A 419 4.39 -12.41 -6.11
CA LEU A 419 4.19 -12.26 -7.55
C LEU A 419 4.99 -11.07 -8.12
N LEU A 420 4.96 -9.90 -7.45
CA LEU A 420 5.76 -8.73 -7.82
C LEU A 420 7.26 -9.01 -7.71
N ALA A 421 7.68 -9.70 -6.65
CA ALA A 421 9.06 -10.13 -6.45
C ALA A 421 9.54 -11.00 -7.63
N SER A 422 8.75 -12.01 -8.00
CA SER A 422 9.07 -12.91 -9.11
C SER A 422 9.34 -12.17 -10.43
N TRP A 423 8.60 -11.09 -10.70
CA TRP A 423 8.78 -10.29 -11.92
C TRP A 423 10.01 -9.40 -11.87
N ILE A 424 10.24 -8.69 -10.76
CA ILE A 424 11.39 -7.77 -10.68
C ILE A 424 12.71 -8.53 -10.64
N THR A 425 12.74 -9.73 -10.07
CA THR A 425 13.92 -10.61 -10.03
C THR A 425 14.08 -11.49 -11.27
N CYS A 426 13.10 -11.44 -12.19
CA CYS A 426 13.13 -12.26 -13.40
C CYS A 426 14.37 -11.92 -14.24
N PRO A 427 15.13 -12.93 -14.70
CA PRO A 427 16.32 -12.74 -15.53
C PRO A 427 15.95 -12.22 -16.93
N VAL A 428 16.94 -11.65 -17.61
CA VAL A 428 16.80 -11.20 -19.00
C VAL A 428 17.59 -12.13 -19.91
N ARG A 429 16.99 -12.53 -21.03
CA ARG A 429 17.68 -13.20 -22.15
C ARG A 429 18.19 -12.15 -23.14
N GLN A 430 19.50 -12.11 -23.33
CA GLN A 430 20.18 -11.23 -24.27
C GLN A 430 21.20 -12.04 -25.07
N ALA A 431 21.13 -11.98 -26.40
CA ALA A 431 22.03 -12.71 -27.30
C ALA A 431 22.20 -14.21 -26.95
N GLY A 432 21.09 -14.89 -26.66
CA GLY A 432 21.08 -16.32 -26.28
C GLY A 432 21.54 -16.61 -24.84
N ARG A 433 22.08 -15.64 -24.11
CA ARG A 433 22.55 -15.78 -22.72
C ARG A 433 21.50 -15.33 -21.73
N ARG A 434 21.42 -16.02 -20.59
CA ARG A 434 20.59 -15.63 -19.43
C ARG A 434 21.42 -14.73 -18.52
N ILE A 435 20.99 -13.48 -18.38
CA ILE A 435 21.59 -12.48 -17.50
C ILE A 435 20.78 -12.42 -16.22
N GLN A 436 21.42 -12.77 -15.11
CA GLN A 436 20.85 -12.62 -13.79
C GLN A 436 20.96 -11.15 -13.36
N ARG A 437 19.88 -10.63 -12.79
CA ARG A 437 19.83 -9.26 -12.27
C ARG A 437 19.97 -9.30 -10.76
N LEU A 438 20.51 -8.23 -10.19
CA LEU A 438 20.68 -8.05 -8.74
C LEU A 438 19.91 -6.83 -8.19
N ALA A 439 19.48 -5.94 -9.08
CA ALA A 439 18.70 -4.74 -8.77
C ALA A 439 17.88 -4.28 -9.99
N GLY A 440 17.07 -3.24 -9.78
CA GLY A 440 16.35 -2.54 -10.82
C GLY A 440 14.94 -3.05 -11.11
N ILE A 441 14.19 -2.31 -11.90
CA ILE A 441 12.89 -2.67 -12.47
C ILE A 441 12.96 -2.53 -13.99
N THR A 442 12.28 -3.39 -14.74
CA THR A 442 12.53 -3.49 -16.18
C THR A 442 11.78 -2.46 -17.00
N GLN A 443 12.52 -1.77 -17.87
CA GLN A 443 11.91 -0.92 -18.89
C GLN A 443 11.24 -1.82 -19.95
N GLY A 444 9.92 -1.69 -20.11
CA GLY A 444 9.11 -2.54 -21.01
C GLY A 444 8.18 -3.52 -20.30
N SER A 445 8.28 -3.65 -18.98
CA SER A 445 7.29 -4.36 -18.16
C SER A 445 6.10 -3.45 -17.82
N PRO A 446 4.84 -3.90 -18.02
CA PRO A 446 3.65 -3.11 -17.68
C PRO A 446 3.58 -2.60 -16.23
N ILE A 447 4.08 -3.36 -15.25
CA ILE A 447 3.99 -3.00 -13.83
C ILE A 447 5.10 -2.02 -13.40
N SER A 448 6.22 -1.99 -14.12
CA SER A 448 7.42 -1.24 -13.73
C SER A 448 7.19 0.26 -13.54
N PRO A 449 6.41 0.98 -14.38
CA PRO A 449 6.11 2.40 -14.13
C PRO A 449 5.38 2.67 -12.81
N LEU A 450 4.50 1.76 -12.38
CA LEU A 450 3.82 1.88 -11.09
C LEU A 450 4.81 1.69 -9.94
N LEU A 451 5.69 0.69 -10.03
CA LEU A 451 6.74 0.44 -9.03
C LEU A 451 7.79 1.56 -8.99
N ALA A 452 8.09 2.18 -10.12
CA ALA A 452 8.96 3.35 -10.22
C ALA A 452 8.42 4.50 -9.37
N ASN A 453 7.17 4.90 -9.63
CA ASN A 453 6.49 5.92 -8.82
C ASN A 453 6.36 5.51 -7.37
N PHE A 454 6.14 4.22 -7.11
CA PHE A 454 6.09 3.71 -5.75
C PHE A 454 7.38 4.04 -5.02
N VAL A 455 8.54 3.61 -5.52
CA VAL A 455 9.85 3.92 -4.94
C VAL A 455 10.06 5.44 -4.78
N LEU A 456 9.84 6.21 -5.84
CA LEU A 456 10.14 7.65 -5.87
C LEU A 456 9.20 8.50 -5.01
N ASP A 457 8.03 8.00 -4.63
CA ASP A 457 7.18 8.72 -3.69
C ASP A 457 7.85 8.94 -2.31
N GLU A 458 8.81 8.10 -1.91
CA GLU A 458 9.59 8.38 -0.70
C GLU A 458 10.43 9.65 -0.83
N LEU A 459 11.03 9.86 -2.00
CA LEU A 459 11.75 11.10 -2.33
C LEU A 459 10.78 12.28 -2.30
N ASP A 460 9.64 12.15 -2.98
CA ASP A 460 8.61 13.19 -3.04
C ASP A 460 8.18 13.61 -1.63
N SER A 461 7.84 12.62 -0.80
CA SER A 461 7.39 12.82 0.58
C SER A 461 8.47 13.53 1.41
N ALA A 462 9.74 13.12 1.31
CA ALA A 462 10.83 13.73 2.07
C ALA A 462 11.11 15.18 1.63
N LEU A 463 11.11 15.44 0.33
CA LEU A 463 11.33 16.79 -0.20
C LEU A 463 10.18 17.73 0.15
N LEU A 464 8.93 17.29 -0.03
CA LEU A 464 7.75 18.06 0.38
C LEU A 464 7.74 18.34 1.88
N ALA A 465 8.13 17.37 2.70
CA ALA A 465 8.22 17.53 4.15
C ALA A 465 9.27 18.57 4.56
N SER A 466 10.32 18.76 3.75
CA SER A 466 11.31 19.84 3.92
C SER A 466 10.82 21.22 3.42
N GLY A 467 9.59 21.30 2.91
CA GLY A 467 9.01 22.51 2.32
C GLY A 467 9.47 22.80 0.88
N ALA A 468 10.03 21.80 0.17
CA ALA A 468 10.40 21.97 -1.22
C ALA A 468 9.14 22.02 -2.11
N ARG A 469 9.22 22.78 -3.21
CA ARG A 469 8.23 22.73 -4.28
C ARG A 469 8.75 21.83 -5.40
N LEU A 470 8.18 20.64 -5.50
CA LEU A 470 8.63 19.61 -6.43
C LEU A 470 7.66 19.48 -7.60
N VAL A 471 8.19 19.12 -8.77
CA VAL A 471 7.44 18.61 -9.92
C VAL A 471 8.21 17.40 -10.46
N ARG A 472 7.59 16.22 -10.49
CA ARG A 472 8.23 14.98 -10.95
C ARG A 472 7.42 14.28 -12.03
N TYR A 473 8.10 13.78 -13.04
CA TYR A 473 7.52 12.93 -14.08
C TYR A 473 8.44 11.72 -14.30
N ALA A 474 8.05 10.57 -13.74
CA ALA A 474 8.92 9.40 -13.67
C ALA A 474 10.21 9.71 -12.89
N ASP A 475 11.37 9.49 -13.50
CA ASP A 475 12.72 9.77 -12.99
C ASP A 475 13.18 11.23 -13.20
N ASP A 476 12.57 11.97 -14.14
CA ASP A 476 12.82 13.41 -14.33
C ASP A 476 12.10 14.24 -13.27
N PHE A 477 12.79 15.17 -12.59
CA PHE A 477 12.15 16.08 -11.64
C PHE A 477 12.81 17.44 -11.54
N ALA A 478 12.00 18.44 -11.16
CA ALA A 478 12.41 19.81 -10.96
C ALA A 478 12.01 20.28 -9.55
N VAL A 479 12.94 20.92 -8.83
CA VAL A 479 12.67 21.58 -7.55
C VAL A 479 12.72 23.08 -7.73
N LEU A 480 11.58 23.74 -7.50
CA LEU A 480 11.42 25.17 -7.68
C LEU A 480 11.86 25.90 -6.40
N CYS A 481 12.73 26.90 -6.57
CA CYS A 481 13.41 27.62 -5.49
C CYS A 481 13.34 29.13 -5.70
N ARG A 482 13.44 29.90 -4.61
CA ARG A 482 13.40 31.37 -4.67
C ARG A 482 14.69 31.99 -5.16
N ASN A 483 15.81 31.31 -4.94
CA ASN A 483 17.16 31.76 -5.30
C ASN A 483 18.14 30.58 -5.29
N ASP A 484 19.34 30.82 -5.80
CA ASP A 484 20.40 29.81 -5.95
C ASP A 484 20.88 29.26 -4.61
N ARG A 485 20.86 30.07 -3.55
CA ARG A 485 21.20 29.62 -2.19
C ARG A 485 20.18 28.58 -1.68
N GLU A 486 18.89 28.76 -1.99
CA GLU A 486 17.89 27.74 -1.71
C GLU A 486 18.10 26.50 -2.59
N ALA A 487 18.35 26.68 -3.88
CA ALA A 487 18.59 25.58 -4.81
C ALA A 487 19.76 24.69 -4.37
N GLY A 488 20.88 25.29 -3.93
CA GLY A 488 22.02 24.54 -3.37
C GLY A 488 21.66 23.73 -2.13
N ARG A 489 20.84 24.27 -1.21
CA ARG A 489 20.33 23.51 -0.06
C ARG A 489 19.41 22.37 -0.48
N ARG A 490 18.57 22.57 -1.51
CA ARG A 490 17.69 21.54 -2.04
C ARG A 490 18.46 20.44 -2.74
N LEU A 491 19.54 20.77 -3.47
CA LEU A 491 20.42 19.80 -4.10
C LEU A 491 21.02 18.84 -3.07
N LEU A 492 21.67 19.36 -2.04
CA LEU A 492 22.25 18.55 -0.96
C LEU A 492 21.20 17.68 -0.26
N ARG A 493 19.99 18.22 -0.05
CA ARG A 493 18.90 17.44 0.55
C ARG A 493 18.43 16.31 -0.39
N THR A 494 18.29 16.58 -1.68
CA THR A 494 17.91 15.60 -2.70
C THR A 494 18.94 14.48 -2.78
N GLU A 495 20.23 14.80 -2.81
CA GLU A 495 21.32 13.82 -2.77
C GLU A 495 21.25 12.94 -1.54
N HIS A 496 21.07 13.55 -0.35
CA HIS A 496 20.93 12.82 0.89
C HIS A 496 19.74 11.84 0.87
N GLU A 497 18.58 12.26 0.39
CA GLU A 497 17.41 11.39 0.30
C GLU A 497 17.59 10.29 -0.74
N LEU A 498 18.15 10.58 -1.92
CA LEU A 498 18.44 9.56 -2.93
C LEU A 498 19.44 8.52 -2.42
N MET A 499 20.50 8.93 -1.72
CA MET A 499 21.44 8.01 -1.09
C MET A 499 20.75 7.09 -0.08
N ARG A 500 19.81 7.62 0.72
CA ARG A 500 18.98 6.81 1.63
C ARG A 500 18.06 5.82 0.90
N LEU A 501 17.68 6.11 -0.35
CA LEU A 501 16.95 5.21 -1.24
C LEU A 501 17.85 4.21 -1.98
N GLY A 502 19.18 4.31 -1.84
CA GLY A 502 20.14 3.54 -2.62
C GLY A 502 20.25 3.99 -4.08
N LEU A 503 19.90 5.25 -4.37
CA LEU A 503 19.91 5.88 -5.68
C LEU A 503 20.90 7.06 -5.69
N ARG A 504 21.21 7.58 -6.88
CA ARG A 504 22.14 8.71 -7.08
C ARG A 504 21.59 9.72 -8.08
N LEU A 505 21.99 10.97 -7.94
CA LEU A 505 21.76 11.98 -8.97
C LEU A 505 22.67 11.72 -10.15
N ASN A 506 22.15 12.00 -11.34
CA ASN A 506 22.94 12.11 -12.54
C ASN A 506 23.60 13.49 -12.57
N VAL A 507 24.86 13.58 -12.15
CA VAL A 507 25.59 14.86 -12.03
C VAL A 507 25.65 15.60 -13.36
N ASP A 508 25.84 14.89 -14.47
CA ASP A 508 25.98 15.48 -15.81
C ASP A 508 24.68 16.10 -16.34
N LYS A 509 23.52 15.68 -15.80
CA LYS A 509 22.21 16.22 -16.17
C LYS A 509 21.57 17.07 -15.09
N THR A 510 22.22 17.21 -13.94
CA THR A 510 21.69 17.97 -12.81
C THR A 510 22.23 19.38 -12.86
N GLU A 511 21.34 20.36 -12.93
CA GLU A 511 21.74 21.76 -13.06
C GLU A 511 20.84 22.70 -12.24
N VAL A 512 21.45 23.76 -11.72
CA VAL A 512 20.75 24.89 -11.11
C VAL A 512 20.63 26.00 -12.15
N ARG A 513 19.41 26.43 -12.47
CA ARG A 513 19.15 27.40 -13.54
C ARG A 513 18.17 28.48 -13.11
N ALA A 514 18.37 29.70 -13.58
CA ALA A 514 17.35 30.75 -13.47
C ALA A 514 16.18 30.45 -14.42
N PHE A 515 14.94 30.68 -13.97
CA PHE A 515 13.74 30.53 -14.82
C PHE A 515 13.79 31.41 -16.07
N THR A 516 14.45 32.57 -16.00
CA THR A 516 14.58 33.51 -17.11
C THR A 516 15.61 33.10 -18.16
N ALA A 517 16.56 32.21 -17.81
CA ALA A 517 17.52 31.66 -18.77
C ALA A 517 16.87 30.64 -19.72
N GLY A 518 15.74 30.07 -19.29
CA GLY A 518 15.03 29.02 -20.00
C GLY A 518 15.68 27.63 -19.87
N TRP A 519 14.86 26.58 -19.90
CA TRP A 519 15.34 25.19 -19.97
C TRP A 519 14.35 24.28 -20.67
N THR A 520 14.78 23.06 -21.03
CA THR A 520 13.88 22.04 -21.58
C THR A 520 13.45 21.06 -20.49
N PHE A 521 12.15 20.88 -20.28
CA PHE A 521 11.60 19.87 -19.38
C PHE A 521 10.44 19.14 -20.04
N LEU A 522 10.48 17.81 -20.10
CA LEU A 522 9.42 16.94 -20.68
C LEU A 522 9.01 17.29 -22.12
N GLY A 523 9.96 17.81 -22.90
CA GLY A 523 9.72 18.24 -24.28
C GLY A 523 9.06 19.63 -24.39
N PHE A 524 9.10 20.44 -23.33
CA PHE A 524 8.74 21.86 -23.37
C PHE A 524 9.96 22.72 -23.10
N VAL A 525 10.07 23.85 -23.80
CA VAL A 525 10.94 24.96 -23.40
C VAL A 525 10.15 25.82 -22.41
N ILE A 526 10.70 25.99 -21.21
CA ILE A 526 10.09 26.78 -20.13
C ILE A 526 10.95 28.00 -19.89
N CYS A 527 10.37 29.20 -19.94
CA CYS A 527 11.03 30.46 -19.58
C CYS A 527 10.06 31.36 -18.81
N GLY A 528 10.33 31.60 -17.52
CA GLY A 528 9.36 32.24 -16.62
C GLY A 528 8.03 31.46 -16.57
N SER A 529 6.92 32.11 -16.92
CA SER A 529 5.62 31.45 -17.10
C SER A 529 5.33 30.95 -18.52
N LEU A 530 6.22 31.22 -19.47
CA LEU A 530 6.06 30.80 -20.86
C LEU A 530 6.40 29.31 -21.01
N ILE A 531 5.50 28.56 -21.65
CA ILE A 531 5.67 27.14 -21.94
C ILE A 531 5.48 26.96 -23.45
N LEU A 532 6.53 26.53 -24.14
CA LEU A 532 6.51 26.26 -25.57
C LEU A 532 6.81 24.79 -25.83
N PRO A 533 6.02 24.07 -26.64
CA PRO A 533 6.39 22.71 -27.05
C PRO A 533 7.69 22.76 -27.85
N ARG A 534 8.63 21.87 -27.53
CA ARG A 534 9.86 21.72 -28.28
C ARG A 534 9.51 21.06 -29.62
N THR A 535 9.63 21.81 -30.72
CA THR A 535 9.50 21.26 -32.07
C THR A 535 10.57 20.19 -32.25
N PRO A 536 10.22 18.95 -32.66
CA PRO A 536 11.24 17.95 -32.96
C PRO A 536 12.10 18.47 -34.11
N SER A 537 13.42 18.49 -33.94
CA SER A 537 14.33 18.71 -35.06
C SER A 537 14.08 17.59 -36.07
N ARG A 538 13.55 17.91 -37.25
CA ARG A 538 13.63 17.00 -38.40
C ARG A 538 15.11 16.77 -38.65
N ALA A 539 15.63 15.60 -38.28
CA ALA A 539 16.86 15.12 -38.89
C ALA A 539 16.59 14.98 -40.39
N PRO A 540 17.52 15.38 -41.29
CA PRO A 540 17.35 15.14 -42.71
C PRO A 540 17.21 13.63 -42.92
N ALA A 541 16.20 13.23 -43.69
CA ALA A 541 16.10 11.86 -44.18
C ALA A 541 17.36 11.58 -45.02
N LEU A 542 18.29 10.82 -44.48
CA LEU A 542 19.31 10.16 -45.30
C LEU A 542 18.60 8.96 -45.94
N GLY A 543 18.54 9.02 -47.28
CA GLY A 543 17.86 8.03 -48.13
C GLY A 543 18.63 6.75 -48.34
#